data_AF-A0A3D0NDP3-F1
#
_entry.id   AF-A0A3D0NDP3-F1
#
_cell.length_a   1.000
_cell.length_b   1.000
_cell.length_c   1.000
_cell.angle_alpha   90.00
_cell.angle_beta   90.00
_cell.angle_gamma   90.00
#
_symmetry.space_group_name_H-M   'P 1'
#
loop_
_entity.id
_entity.type
_entity.pdbx_description
1 polymer ?
#
loop_
_entity_poly.entity_id
_entity_poly.type
_entity_poly.pdbx_seq_one_letter_code
_entity_poly.pdbx_strand_id
1 'polypeptide(L)' 'MPAILGLSAFYHDSAAALMVDGQVIAAAQEERFTRKKHDPDFPANAIQYCLQESGLTEADIDYVGFYDKPFMKFERL' A
#
# COMPACT_ATOMS: atom_id res chain seq x y z
N MET A 1 -13.75 -13.70 3.33
CA MET A 1 -12.59 -13.38 4.19
C MET A 1 -11.99 -12.12 3.60
N PRO A 2 -11.95 -10.99 4.32
CA PRO A 2 -11.61 -9.72 3.72
C PRO A 2 -10.12 -9.64 3.37
N ALA A 3 -9.82 -9.16 2.17
CA ALA A 3 -8.49 -8.76 1.73
C ALA A 3 -8.34 -7.23 1.79
N ILE A 4 -7.36 -6.75 2.54
CA ILE A 4 -7.16 -5.33 2.83
C ILE A 4 -5.76 -4.93 2.39
N LEU A 5 -5.69 -3.94 1.49
CA LEU A 5 -4.45 -3.33 1.02
C LEU A 5 -4.19 -2.02 1.76
N GLY A 6 -3.16 -1.98 2.60
CA GLY A 6 -2.67 -0.78 3.26
C GLY A 6 -1.61 -0.07 2.44
N LEU A 7 -1.72 1.26 2.33
CA LEU A 7 -0.83 2.11 1.54
C LEU A 7 -0.22 3.24 2.39
N SER A 8 1.08 3.44 2.19
CA SER A 8 1.84 4.63 2.59
C SER A 8 2.43 5.29 1.35
N ALA A 9 2.17 6.59 1.13
CA ALA A 9 2.70 7.33 -0.01
C ALA A 9 2.71 8.86 0.24
N PHE A 10 3.39 9.61 -0.63
CA PHE A 10 3.33 11.08 -0.77
C PHE A 10 3.85 11.91 0.41
N TYR A 11 4.71 11.33 1.27
CA TYR A 11 5.33 12.08 2.37
C TYR A 11 6.74 11.59 2.70
N HIS A 12 6.88 10.31 3.04
CA HIS A 12 8.14 9.61 3.30
C HIS A 12 8.13 8.27 2.55
N ASP A 13 8.99 7.32 2.97
CA ASP A 13 9.09 5.95 2.48
C ASP A 13 7.71 5.36 2.12
N SER A 14 7.44 5.29 0.82
CA SER A 14 6.21 4.68 0.34
C SER A 14 6.32 3.16 0.44
N ALA A 15 5.17 2.54 0.72
CA ALA A 15 5.09 1.13 1.04
C ALA A 15 3.66 0.61 0.83
N ALA A 16 3.56 -0.70 0.68
CA ALA A 16 2.28 -1.42 0.67
C ALA A 16 2.34 -2.62 1.62
N ALA A 17 1.20 -2.95 2.22
CA ALA A 17 1.00 -4.15 3.01
C ALA A 17 -0.34 -4.78 2.69
N LEU A 18 -0.38 -6.09 2.50
CA LEU A 18 -1.59 -6.84 2.22
C LEU A 18 -1.89 -7.78 3.38
N MET A 19 -3.12 -7.69 3.87
CA MET A 19 -3.64 -8.54 4.94
C MET A 19 -4.87 -9.30 4.44
N VAL A 20 -4.94 -10.59 4.74
CA VAL A 20 -6.09 -11.46 4.43
C VAL A 20 -6.52 -12.15 5.72
N ASP A 21 -7.79 -12.02 6.07
CA ASP A 21 -8.37 -12.64 7.28
C ASP A 21 -7.58 -12.30 8.58
N GLY A 22 -7.12 -11.06 8.68
CA GLY A 22 -6.34 -10.60 9.84
C GLY A 22 -4.87 -11.04 9.86
N GLN A 23 -4.39 -11.75 8.84
CA GLN A 23 -2.99 -12.18 8.71
C GLN A 23 -2.26 -11.36 7.65
N VAL A 24 -1.07 -10.85 7.98
CA VAL A 24 -0.23 -10.15 7.00
C VAL A 24 0.37 -11.18 6.05
N ILE A 25 0.04 -11.04 4.77
CA ILE A 25 0.53 -11.95 3.72
C ILE A 25 1.83 -11.42 3.15
N ALA A 26 1.91 -10.12 2.87
CA ALA A 26 3.09 -9.48 2.32
C ALA A 26 3.14 -8.01 2.74
N ALA A 27 4.36 -7.47 2.85
CA ALA A 27 4.60 -6.04 3.02
C ALA A 27 5.96 -5.68 2.42
N ALA A 28 6.04 -4.55 1.71
CA ALA A 28 7.27 -4.09 1.11
C ALA A 28 7.35 -2.57 1.02
N GLN A 29 8.57 -2.05 1.05
CA GLN A 29 8.87 -0.64 0.80
C GLN A 29 9.26 -0.42 -0.66
N GLU A 30 8.79 0.66 -1.25
CA GLU A 30 8.99 0.99 -2.67
C GLU A 30 10.48 1.19 -3.01
N GLU A 31 11.25 1.78 -2.08
CA GLU A 31 12.68 2.03 -2.26
C GLU A 31 13.51 0.76 -2.54
N ARG A 32 13.01 -0.41 -2.14
CA ARG A 32 13.67 -1.70 -2.42
C ARG A 32 13.67 -2.01 -3.91
N PHE A 33 12.63 -1.59 -4.62
CA PHE A 33 12.44 -1.78 -6.06
C PHE A 33 12.99 -0.60 -6.87
N THR A 34 12.66 0.63 -6.50
CA THR A 34 13.05 1.82 -7.26
C THR A 34 14.51 2.21 -7.06
N ARG A 35 15.14 1.71 -5.98
CA ARG A 35 16.52 2.03 -5.56
C ARG A 35 16.72 3.52 -5.24
N LYS A 36 15.64 4.28 -5.12
CA LYS A 36 15.63 5.64 -4.60
C LYS A 36 15.38 5.57 -3.10
N LYS A 37 16.36 6.00 -2.31
CA LYS A 37 16.21 5.99 -0.85
C LYS A 37 15.09 6.93 -0.43
N HIS A 38 14.20 6.45 0.43
CA HIS A 38 13.01 7.14 0.92
C HIS A 38 12.08 7.61 -0.21
N ASP A 39 11.88 6.77 -1.22
CA ASP A 39 11.00 7.07 -2.33
C ASP A 39 9.60 7.45 -1.82
N PRO A 40 9.13 8.69 -2.05
CA PRO A 40 7.82 9.14 -1.59
C PRO A 40 6.72 8.95 -2.64
N ASP A 41 7.09 8.48 -3.84
CA ASP A 41 6.15 8.30 -4.94
C ASP A 41 5.13 7.19 -4.62
N PHE A 42 4.11 7.04 -5.47
CA PHE A 42 3.10 5.99 -5.28
C PHE A 42 3.74 4.60 -5.30
N PRO A 43 3.42 3.70 -4.34
CA PRO A 43 4.14 2.43 -4.12
C PRO A 43 3.71 1.32 -5.09
N ALA A 44 3.82 1.57 -6.40
CA ALA A 44 3.33 0.67 -7.43
C ALA A 44 4.03 -0.70 -7.40
N ASN A 45 5.35 -0.73 -7.21
CA ASN A 45 6.10 -1.98 -7.18
C ASN A 45 5.80 -2.78 -5.90
N ALA A 46 5.66 -2.11 -4.75
CA ALA A 46 5.30 -2.77 -3.51
C ALA A 46 3.88 -3.36 -3.55
N ILE A 47 2.92 -2.67 -4.17
CA ILE A 47 1.56 -3.20 -4.40
C ILE A 47 1.63 -4.45 -5.26
N GLN A 48 2.34 -4.37 -6.40
CA GLN A 48 2.47 -5.49 -7.32
C GLN A 48 3.11 -6.71 -6.65
N TYR A 49 4.16 -6.48 -5.85
CA TYR A 49 4.78 -7.53 -5.05
C TYR A 49 3.80 -8.19 -4.08
N CYS A 50 3.01 -7.40 -3.34
CA CYS A 50 2.03 -7.95 -2.40
C CYS A 50 0.95 -8.80 -3.09
N LEU A 51 0.47 -8.37 -4.25
CA LEU A 51 -0.48 -9.13 -5.05
C LEU A 51 0.14 -10.44 -5.58
N GLN A 52 1.38 -10.38 -6.06
CA GLN A 52 2.12 -11.57 -6.52
C GLN A 52 2.32 -12.61 -5.41
N GLU A 53 2.78 -12.18 -4.23
CA GLU A 53 3.03 -13.09 -3.09
C GLU A 53 1.74 -13.72 -2.54
N SER A 54 0.61 -13.02 -2.61
CA SER A 54 -0.69 -13.53 -2.16
C SER A 54 -1.41 -14.38 -3.20
N GLY A 55 -1.00 -14.32 -4.47
CA GLY A 55 -1.74 -14.90 -5.59
C GLY A 55 -3.09 -14.22 -5.87
N LEU A 56 -3.32 -13.03 -5.31
CA LEU A 56 -4.54 -12.25 -5.52
C LEU A 56 -4.38 -11.26 -6.67
N THR A 57 -5.52 -10.85 -7.21
CA THR A 57 -5.64 -9.76 -8.18
C THR A 57 -6.21 -8.51 -7.52
N GLU A 58 -6.15 -7.39 -8.22
CA GLU A 58 -6.76 -6.13 -7.78
C GLU A 58 -8.27 -6.26 -7.54
N ALA A 59 -8.93 -7.15 -8.27
CA ALA A 59 -10.38 -7.42 -8.15
C ALA A 59 -10.75 -8.18 -6.86
N ASP A 60 -9.77 -8.80 -6.20
CA ASP A 60 -9.96 -9.55 -4.96
C ASP A 60 -9.79 -8.65 -3.71
N ILE A 61 -9.39 -7.39 -3.87
CA ILE A 61 -9.19 -6.45 -2.77
C ILE A 61 -10.52 -5.83 -2.35
N ASP A 62 -10.96 -6.11 -1.12
CA ASP A 62 -12.22 -5.59 -0.58
C ASP A 62 -12.07 -4.14 -0.10
N TYR A 63 -10.91 -3.79 0.47
CA TYR A 63 -10.66 -2.48 1.05
C TYR A 63 -9.24 -1.98 0.79
N VAL A 64 -9.13 -0.67 0.57
CA VAL A 64 -7.84 0.03 0.53
C VAL A 64 -7.78 1.03 1.69
N GLY A 65 -6.78 0.88 2.55
CA GLY A 65 -6.50 1.79 3.64
C GLY A 65 -5.33 2.70 3.29
N PHE A 66 -5.50 4.01 3.46
CA PHE A 66 -4.40 4.98 3.41
C PHE A 66 -4.12 5.47 4.84
N TYR A 67 -2.84 5.55 5.22
CA TYR A 67 -2.45 5.80 6.62
C TYR A 67 -2.90 7.17 7.17
N ASP A 68 -3.11 8.16 6.29
CA ASP A 68 -3.58 9.49 6.64
C ASP A 68 -5.00 9.71 6.12
N LYS A 69 -5.72 10.68 6.71
CA LYS A 69 -6.98 11.16 6.14
C LYS A 69 -6.64 12.09 4.97
N PRO A 70 -6.81 11.68 3.70
CA PRO A 70 -6.47 12.53 2.56
C PRO A 70 -7.28 13.85 2.55
N PHE A 71 -8.37 13.92 3.31
CA PHE A 71 -9.32 15.03 3.35
C PHE A 71 -9.05 16.12 4.39
N MET A 72 -8.08 16.01 5.31
CA MET A 72 -7.80 17.13 6.24
C MET A 72 -7.27 18.39 5.53
N LYS A 73 -6.84 18.28 4.27
CA LYS A 73 -6.54 19.44 3.40
C LYS A 73 -7.78 20.03 2.72
N PHE A 74 -8.90 19.31 2.62
CA PHE A 74 -10.15 19.78 2.02
C PHE A 74 -11.07 20.50 3.01
N GLU A 75 -10.96 20.24 4.32
CA GLU A 75 -11.76 20.92 5.35
C GLU A 75 -11.35 22.38 5.63
N ARG A 76 -10.31 22.89 4.93
CA ARG A 76 -9.80 24.27 5.08
C ARG A 76 -10.18 25.19 3.91
N LEU A 77 -11.03 24.73 2.99
CA LEU A 77 -11.60 25.54 1.90
C LEU A 77 -12.95 26.14 2.30
#